data_AF-A0A1V2NN67-F1
#
_entry.id   AF-A0A1V2NN67-F1
#
_cell.length_a   1.000
_cell.length_b   1.000
_cell.length_c   1.000
_cell.angle_alpha   90.00
_cell.angle_beta   90.00
_cell.angle_gamma   90.00
#
_symmetry.space_group_name_H-M   'P 1'
#
loop_
_entity.id
_entity.type
_entity.pdbx_description
1 polymer ?
#
loop_
_entity_poly.entity_id
_entity_poly.type
_entity_poly.pdbx_seq_one_letter_code
_entity_poly.pdbx_strand_id
1 'polypeptide(L)'
;MTVDWHHVRLRLDEAAIPAESVVLPGDETSPWEGALRVVETPGHGWVLDTLDYGQARPLLARATAEEIQSALYAYLLSPLPPATVIVADERERLLDWAAPHVLDLLARAENPLVIDAPAGLLLDRIGALDGFLLFPAGTSFEARSLPVSALNQPLHEFVTATTIRFEVQRVAPWFGRPGGGLRFSVIEPGVGIRDLVREGRLTRLTTPTDAPST
;
A
#
# COMPACT_ATOMS: atom_id res chain seq x y z
N MET A 1 -2.88 -27.56 -16.36
CA MET A 1 -2.77 -28.31 -15.08
C MET A 1 -3.58 -27.50 -14.06
N THR A 2 -3.83 -28.00 -12.86
CA THR A 2 -4.52 -27.19 -11.84
C THR A 2 -3.45 -26.69 -10.88
N VAL A 3 -3.37 -25.39 -10.66
CA VAL A 3 -2.43 -24.83 -9.66
C VAL A 3 -2.85 -25.30 -8.27
N ASP A 4 -1.90 -25.85 -7.53
CA ASP A 4 -2.08 -26.17 -6.12
C ASP A 4 -1.79 -24.92 -5.28
N TRP A 5 -2.85 -24.22 -4.88
CA TRP A 5 -2.76 -22.99 -4.08
C TRP A 5 -2.22 -23.23 -2.68
N HIS A 6 -2.34 -24.44 -2.12
CA HIS A 6 -1.72 -24.78 -0.84
C HIS A 6 -0.20 -24.84 -0.99
N HIS A 7 0.32 -25.41 -2.07
CA HIS A 7 1.74 -25.37 -2.37
C HIS A 7 2.25 -23.94 -2.60
N VAL A 8 1.44 -23.08 -3.24
CA VAL A 8 1.77 -21.65 -3.38
C VAL A 8 1.88 -20.97 -2.02
N ARG A 9 0.90 -21.20 -1.12
CA ARG A 9 0.93 -20.70 0.26
C ARG A 9 2.22 -21.10 0.99
N LEU A 10 2.57 -22.39 0.99
CA LEU A 10 3.79 -22.88 1.65
C LEU A 10 5.05 -22.15 1.17
N ARG A 11 5.17 -21.89 -0.14
CA ARG A 11 6.31 -21.15 -0.70
C ARG A 11 6.33 -19.68 -0.29
N LEU A 12 5.16 -19.03 -0.17
CA LEU A 12 5.08 -17.65 0.32
C LEU A 12 5.45 -17.58 1.80
N ASP A 13 5.06 -18.58 2.59
CA ASP A 13 5.40 -18.67 4.01
C ASP A 13 6.92 -18.88 4.20
N GLU A 14 7.56 -19.71 3.37
CA GLU A 14 9.04 -19.85 3.31
C GLU A 14 9.74 -18.53 2.99
N ALA A 15 9.10 -17.65 2.23
CA ALA A 15 9.58 -16.29 1.93
C ALA A 15 9.17 -15.25 2.99
N ALA A 16 8.60 -15.68 4.12
CA ALA A 16 8.10 -14.84 5.21
C ALA A 16 7.04 -13.82 4.78
N ILE A 17 6.19 -14.19 3.81
CA ILE A 17 5.07 -13.36 3.35
C ILE A 17 3.80 -13.76 4.13
N PRO A 18 3.22 -12.85 4.95
CA PRO A 18 2.06 -13.17 5.78
C PRO A 18 0.82 -13.57 4.97
N ALA A 19 0.02 -14.50 5.49
CA ALA A 19 -1.22 -14.96 4.85
C ALA A 19 -2.28 -13.86 4.72
N GLU A 20 -2.26 -12.89 5.63
CA GLU A 20 -3.14 -11.74 5.61
C GLU A 20 -2.73 -10.71 4.53
N SER A 21 -1.48 -10.75 4.05
CA SER A 21 -0.95 -9.80 3.06
C SER A 21 -1.14 -10.23 1.61
N VAL A 22 -1.39 -11.53 1.39
CA VAL A 22 -1.63 -12.13 0.07
C VAL A 22 -2.67 -13.21 0.25
N VAL A 23 -3.87 -13.07 -0.31
CA VAL A 23 -4.94 -14.07 -0.21
C VAL A 23 -5.00 -14.89 -1.50
N LEU A 24 -4.91 -16.21 -1.36
CA LEU A 24 -4.97 -17.15 -2.48
C LEU A 24 -6.36 -17.80 -2.56
N PRO A 25 -6.75 -18.36 -3.71
CA PRO A 25 -7.99 -19.12 -3.84
C PRO A 25 -8.07 -20.26 -2.81
N GLY A 26 -9.13 -20.24 -2.02
CA GLY A 26 -9.38 -21.21 -0.94
C GLY A 26 -8.84 -20.81 0.44
N ASP A 27 -8.10 -19.70 0.55
CA ASP A 27 -7.73 -19.16 1.86
C ASP A 27 -8.97 -18.62 2.59
N GLU A 28 -9.06 -18.90 3.90
CA GLU A 28 -10.12 -18.37 4.79
C GLU A 28 -9.66 -17.16 5.61
N THR A 29 -8.41 -16.72 5.42
CA THR A 29 -7.79 -15.62 6.15
C THR A 29 -8.43 -14.28 5.81
N SER A 30 -8.73 -13.48 6.83
CA SER A 30 -9.19 -12.11 6.64
C SER A 30 -8.03 -11.23 6.15
N PRO A 31 -8.13 -10.59 4.96
CA PRO A 31 -7.04 -9.79 4.42
C PRO A 31 -6.75 -8.55 5.28
N TRP A 32 -5.49 -8.14 5.33
CA TRP A 32 -5.10 -6.78 5.73
C TRP A 32 -5.52 -5.77 4.66
N GLU A 33 -5.55 -4.49 5.04
CA GLU A 33 -5.74 -3.43 4.07
C GLU A 33 -4.50 -3.32 3.17
N GLY A 34 -4.74 -3.31 1.86
CA GLY A 34 -3.71 -3.38 0.83
C GLY A 34 -3.18 -4.79 0.56
N ALA A 35 -3.89 -5.83 0.98
CA ALA A 35 -3.53 -7.21 0.66
C ALA A 35 -3.68 -7.49 -0.84
N LEU A 36 -2.73 -8.24 -1.40
CA LEU A 36 -2.91 -8.82 -2.73
C LEU A 36 -3.94 -9.95 -2.67
N ARG A 37 -4.65 -10.17 -3.77
CA ARG A 37 -5.48 -11.36 -3.93
C ARG A 37 -5.34 -11.92 -5.33
N VAL A 38 -5.32 -13.24 -5.43
CA VAL A 38 -5.51 -13.93 -6.70
C VAL A 38 -6.97 -14.39 -6.77
N VAL A 39 -7.70 -13.89 -7.77
CA VAL A 39 -9.12 -14.19 -7.95
C VAL A 39 -9.39 -14.68 -9.38
N GLU A 40 -10.19 -15.72 -9.51
CA GLU A 40 -10.71 -16.15 -10.81
C GLU A 40 -11.94 -15.28 -11.15
N THR A 41 -11.91 -14.66 -12.33
CA THR A 41 -12.97 -13.79 -12.81
C THR A 41 -13.61 -14.39 -14.06
N PRO A 42 -14.93 -14.66 -14.06
CA PRO A 42 -15.62 -15.18 -15.22
C PRO A 42 -15.38 -14.33 -16.48
N GLY A 43 -14.94 -14.98 -17.56
CA GLY A 43 -14.66 -14.34 -18.86
C GLY A 43 -13.38 -13.49 -18.92
N HIS A 44 -12.68 -13.28 -17.80
CA HIS A 44 -11.45 -12.48 -17.71
C HIS A 44 -10.23 -13.29 -17.25
N GLY A 45 -10.42 -14.59 -16.99
CA GLY A 45 -9.36 -15.49 -16.53
C GLY A 45 -9.04 -15.24 -15.06
N TRP A 46 -7.78 -14.98 -14.77
CA TRP A 46 -7.25 -14.82 -13.42
C TRP A 46 -6.68 -13.43 -13.21
N VAL A 47 -7.02 -12.80 -12.09
CA VAL A 47 -6.63 -11.43 -11.76
C VAL A 47 -5.81 -11.43 -10.47
N LEU A 48 -4.70 -10.68 -10.49
CA LEU A 48 -4.02 -10.23 -9.28
C LEU A 48 -4.51 -8.82 -8.99
N ASP A 49 -5.26 -8.66 -7.91
CA ASP A 49 -5.73 -7.37 -7.43
C ASP A 49 -5.13 -7.02 -6.08
N THR A 50 -5.21 -5.75 -5.71
CA THR A 50 -5.03 -5.31 -4.32
C THR A 50 -6.37 -4.87 -3.75
N LEU A 51 -6.62 -5.17 -2.47
CA LEU A 51 -7.85 -4.84 -1.77
C LEU A 51 -7.59 -3.77 -0.70
N ASP A 52 -8.20 -2.60 -0.84
CA ASP A 52 -8.23 -1.57 0.21
C ASP A 52 -9.68 -1.12 0.46
N TYR A 53 -10.14 -1.20 1.71
CA TYR A 53 -11.45 -0.79 2.22
C TYR A 53 -12.62 -1.30 1.36
N GLY A 54 -12.55 -2.57 0.98
CA GLY A 54 -13.56 -3.23 0.15
C GLY A 54 -13.50 -2.85 -1.34
N GLN A 55 -12.53 -2.03 -1.75
CA GLN A 55 -12.28 -1.68 -3.14
C GLN A 55 -11.13 -2.52 -3.69
N ALA A 56 -11.47 -3.43 -4.60
CA ALA A 56 -10.49 -4.23 -5.33
C ALA A 56 -9.97 -3.45 -6.53
N ARG A 57 -8.65 -3.42 -6.70
CA ARG A 57 -8.01 -2.77 -7.83
C ARG A 57 -7.11 -3.73 -8.58
N PRO A 58 -7.45 -4.09 -9.83
CA PRO A 58 -6.62 -4.98 -10.65
C PRO A 58 -5.23 -4.40 -10.90
N LEU A 59 -4.19 -5.21 -10.66
CA LEU A 59 -2.81 -4.90 -11.03
C LEU A 59 -2.46 -5.53 -12.37
N LEU A 60 -2.83 -6.81 -12.55
CA LEU A 60 -2.63 -7.53 -13.80
C LEU A 60 -3.64 -8.68 -13.94
N ALA A 61 -3.84 -9.13 -15.16
CA ALA A 61 -4.66 -10.29 -15.49
C ALA A 61 -3.89 -11.28 -16.36
N ARG A 62 -4.24 -12.56 -16.25
CA ARG A 62 -3.68 -13.68 -17.02
C ARG A 62 -4.78 -14.64 -17.43
N ALA A 63 -4.56 -15.39 -18.50
CA ALA A 63 -5.58 -16.30 -19.03
C ALA A 63 -5.70 -17.57 -18.16
N THR A 64 -4.59 -18.03 -17.58
CA THR A 64 -4.51 -19.30 -16.87
C THR A 64 -4.03 -19.15 -15.42
N ALA A 65 -4.32 -20.17 -14.61
CA ALA A 65 -3.90 -20.23 -13.23
C ALA A 65 -2.35 -20.27 -13.12
N GLU A 66 -1.68 -20.99 -14.02
CA GLU A 66 -0.23 -21.11 -14.04
C GLU A 66 0.46 -19.78 -14.40
N GLU A 67 -0.12 -19.03 -15.33
CA GLU A 67 0.38 -17.71 -15.69
C GLU A 67 0.23 -16.72 -14.53
N ILE A 68 -0.92 -16.72 -13.83
CA ILE A 68 -1.11 -15.81 -12.69
C ILE A 68 -0.24 -16.21 -11.50
N GLN A 69 -0.02 -17.50 -11.26
CA GLN A 69 0.90 -17.98 -10.23
C GLN A 69 2.33 -17.52 -10.52
N SER A 70 2.78 -17.67 -11.77
CA SER A 70 4.10 -17.22 -12.21
C SER A 70 4.25 -15.70 -12.06
N ALA A 71 3.21 -14.94 -12.43
CA ALA A 71 3.17 -13.49 -12.27
C ALA A 71 3.18 -13.07 -10.80
N LEU A 72 2.44 -13.76 -9.93
CA LEU A 72 2.42 -13.53 -8.48
C LEU A 72 3.83 -13.68 -7.88
N TYR A 73 4.52 -14.79 -8.18
CA TYR A 73 5.89 -14.99 -7.71
C TYR A 73 6.85 -13.94 -8.23
N ALA A 74 6.79 -13.61 -9.52
CA ALA A 74 7.61 -12.56 -10.10
C ALA A 74 7.35 -11.21 -9.41
N TYR A 75 6.10 -10.90 -9.10
CA TYR A 75 5.72 -9.65 -8.46
C TYR A 75 6.17 -9.56 -6.99
N LEU A 76 5.93 -10.60 -6.20
CA LEU A 76 6.19 -10.64 -4.76
C LEU A 76 7.65 -10.88 -4.41
N LEU A 77 8.29 -11.82 -5.10
CA LEU A 77 9.62 -12.32 -4.75
C LEU A 77 10.75 -11.55 -5.45
N SER A 78 10.41 -10.61 -6.33
CA SER A 78 11.41 -9.67 -6.85
C SER A 78 11.93 -8.77 -5.72
N PRO A 79 13.25 -8.63 -5.56
CA PRO A 79 13.83 -7.81 -4.51
C PRO A 79 13.41 -6.35 -4.69
N LEU A 80 13.02 -5.71 -3.60
CA LEU A 80 12.74 -4.28 -3.56
C LEU A 80 14.01 -3.50 -3.17
N PRO A 81 14.17 -2.25 -3.64
CA PRO A 81 15.21 -1.36 -3.14
C PRO A 81 15.22 -1.32 -1.60
N PRO A 82 16.39 -1.36 -0.94
CA PRO A 82 16.47 -1.36 0.51
C PRO A 82 15.82 -0.10 1.08
N ALA A 83 15.24 -0.21 2.28
CA ALA A 83 14.75 0.97 2.97
C ALA A 83 15.91 1.89 3.35
N THR A 84 15.67 3.19 3.29
CA THR A 84 16.64 4.22 3.67
C THR A 84 16.39 4.66 5.10
N VAL A 85 17.44 4.73 5.91
CA VAL A 85 17.35 5.27 7.26
C VAL A 85 17.15 6.78 7.16
N ILE A 86 16.04 7.29 7.72
CA ILE A 86 15.80 8.72 7.86
C ILE A 86 16.12 9.16 9.30
N VAL A 87 16.95 10.19 9.43
CA VAL A 87 17.26 10.79 10.75
C VAL A 87 16.14 11.73 11.18
N ALA A 88 15.94 11.87 12.49
CA ALA A 88 14.82 12.62 13.07
C ALA A 88 14.73 14.06 12.53
N ASP A 89 15.84 14.80 12.52
CA ASP A 89 15.88 16.19 12.02
C ASP A 89 15.47 16.30 10.55
N GLU A 90 15.85 15.34 9.70
CA GLU A 90 15.44 15.36 8.29
C GLU A 90 13.96 15.03 8.14
N ARG A 91 13.48 14.05 8.91
CA ARG A 91 12.06 13.71 8.94
C ARG A 91 11.22 14.92 9.36
N GLU A 92 11.62 15.62 10.41
CA GLU A 92 10.95 16.83 10.91
C GLU A 92 10.97 17.93 9.85
N ARG A 93 12.12 18.18 9.19
CA ARG A 93 12.21 19.15 8.07
C ARG A 93 11.22 18.86 6.94
N LEU A 94 11.07 17.60 6.54
CA LEU A 94 10.15 17.22 5.46
C LEU A 94 8.68 17.37 5.89
N LEU A 95 8.36 17.06 7.15
CA LEU A 95 7.01 17.28 7.70
C LEU A 95 6.67 18.77 7.76
N ASP A 96 7.59 19.61 8.26
CA ASP A 96 7.40 21.06 8.36
C ASP A 96 7.22 21.69 6.98
N TRP A 97 8.01 21.25 5.99
CA TRP A 97 7.86 21.68 4.61
C TRP A 97 6.49 21.28 4.03
N ALA A 98 6.01 20.06 4.29
CA ALA A 98 4.76 19.57 3.74
C ALA A 98 3.51 20.14 4.43
N ALA A 99 3.61 20.54 5.71
CA ALA A 99 2.49 20.96 6.55
C ALA A 99 1.57 22.02 5.91
N PRO A 100 2.06 23.18 5.39
CA PRO A 100 1.18 24.18 4.76
C PRO A 100 0.46 23.63 3.53
N HIS A 101 1.09 22.73 2.77
CA HIS A 101 0.48 22.10 1.59
C HIS A 101 -0.60 21.08 1.98
N VAL A 102 -0.36 20.28 3.02
CA VAL A 102 -1.35 19.35 3.55
C VAL A 102 -2.57 20.09 4.09
N LEU A 103 -2.37 21.23 4.77
CA LEU A 103 -3.47 22.08 5.25
C LEU A 103 -4.27 22.70 4.11
N ASP A 104 -3.60 23.19 3.06
CA ASP A 104 -4.28 23.68 1.86
C ASP A 104 -5.10 22.58 1.18
N LEU A 105 -4.54 21.37 1.03
CA LEU A 105 -5.25 20.23 0.48
C LEU A 105 -6.46 19.85 1.33
N LEU A 106 -6.34 19.85 2.67
CA LEU A 106 -7.45 19.61 3.59
C LEU A 106 -8.60 20.60 3.38
N ALA A 107 -8.28 21.88 3.15
CA ALA A 107 -9.28 22.92 2.92
C ALA A 107 -9.99 22.77 1.57
N ARG A 108 -9.37 22.11 0.58
CA ARG A 108 -9.91 21.96 -0.78
C ARG A 108 -10.51 20.58 -1.07
N ALA A 109 -10.13 19.55 -0.31
CA ALA A 109 -10.52 18.15 -0.52
C ALA A 109 -11.93 17.80 0.01
N GLU A 110 -12.86 18.75 0.00
CA GLU A 110 -14.29 18.45 0.17
C GLU A 110 -14.80 17.52 -0.94
N ASN A 111 -14.23 17.68 -2.14
CA ASN A 111 -14.36 16.74 -3.25
C ASN A 111 -12.99 16.14 -3.59
N PRO A 112 -12.93 14.93 -4.16
CA PRO A 112 -11.68 14.36 -4.64
C PRO A 112 -10.99 15.29 -5.63
N LEU A 113 -9.67 15.44 -5.48
CA LEU A 113 -8.86 16.28 -6.34
C LEU A 113 -7.60 15.54 -6.76
N VAL A 114 -7.16 15.75 -7.99
CA VAL A 114 -5.92 15.14 -8.50
C VAL A 114 -4.77 16.12 -8.31
N ILE A 115 -3.66 15.64 -7.75
CA ILE A 115 -2.41 16.40 -7.63
C ILE A 115 -1.26 15.65 -8.25
N ASP A 116 -0.25 16.41 -8.66
CA ASP A 116 1.10 15.94 -8.89
C ASP A 116 1.92 16.24 -7.63
N ALA A 117 2.07 15.25 -6.76
CA ALA A 117 2.86 15.39 -5.53
C ALA A 117 4.35 15.39 -5.90
N PRO A 118 5.13 16.41 -5.51
CA PRO A 118 6.55 16.48 -5.82
C PRO A 118 7.36 15.48 -4.97
N ALA A 119 8.65 15.37 -5.26
CA ALA A 119 9.58 14.67 -4.38
C ALA A 119 9.68 15.34 -2.99
N GLY A 120 9.98 14.56 -1.96
CA GLY A 120 10.12 15.02 -0.57
C GLY A 120 8.85 14.93 0.28
N LEU A 121 7.71 14.51 -0.28
CA LEU A 121 6.48 14.32 0.50
C LEU A 121 6.56 13.02 1.31
N LEU A 122 6.49 13.13 2.63
CA LEU A 122 6.39 11.97 3.52
C LEU A 122 4.98 11.41 3.55
N LEU A 123 4.88 10.12 3.27
CA LEU A 123 3.65 9.35 3.24
C LEU A 123 3.80 8.09 4.09
N ASP A 124 2.72 7.59 4.64
CA ASP A 124 2.72 6.32 5.36
C ASP A 124 1.43 5.53 5.08
N ARG A 125 1.41 4.28 5.55
CA ARG A 125 0.19 3.50 5.69
C ARG A 125 0.32 2.42 6.73
N ILE A 126 -0.83 2.00 7.24
CA ILE A 126 -0.98 0.83 8.09
C ILE A 126 -1.64 -0.26 7.23
N GLY A 127 -1.01 -1.44 7.13
CA GLY A 127 -1.49 -2.56 6.32
C GLY A 127 -0.42 -3.21 5.45
N ALA A 128 -0.78 -4.25 4.70
CA ALA A 128 0.12 -5.02 3.84
C ALA A 128 0.64 -4.19 2.67
N LEU A 129 1.95 -4.00 2.47
CA LEU A 129 2.64 -3.15 1.46
C LEU A 129 1.95 -2.90 0.09
N ASP A 130 1.21 -3.84 -0.46
CA ASP A 130 0.78 -3.92 -1.87
C ASP A 130 -0.46 -3.10 -2.29
N GLY A 131 -1.16 -2.51 -1.34
CA GLY A 131 -2.20 -1.49 -1.47
C GLY A 131 -1.90 -0.30 -2.38
N PHE A 132 -2.90 0.57 -2.51
CA PHE A 132 -2.85 1.76 -3.36
C PHE A 132 -3.22 3.06 -2.62
N LEU A 133 -3.46 2.98 -1.32
CA LEU A 133 -3.85 4.10 -0.47
C LEU A 133 -2.73 4.43 0.54
N LEU A 134 -2.37 5.71 0.57
CA LEU A 134 -1.39 6.31 1.47
C LEU A 134 -2.02 7.47 2.23
N PHE A 135 -1.36 7.91 3.29
CA PHE A 135 -1.71 9.10 4.06
C PHE A 135 -0.47 9.97 4.23
N PRO A 136 -0.59 11.29 4.43
CA PRO A 136 0.52 12.09 4.94
C PRO A 136 1.08 11.46 6.22
N ALA A 137 2.41 11.37 6.30
CA ALA A 137 3.06 10.72 7.43
C ALA A 137 2.66 11.38 8.75
N GLY A 138 2.38 10.55 9.77
CA GLY A 138 1.94 11.05 11.08
C GLY A 138 0.44 11.36 11.19
N THR A 139 -0.36 11.07 10.15
CA THR A 139 -1.83 11.12 10.27
C THR A 139 -2.30 10.20 11.40
N SER A 140 -3.10 10.70 12.34
CA SER A 140 -3.57 9.90 13.49
C SER A 140 -4.46 8.73 13.06
N PHE A 141 -4.53 7.69 13.88
CA PHE A 141 -5.36 6.52 13.59
C PHE A 141 -6.85 6.90 13.45
N GLU A 142 -7.34 7.83 14.27
CA GLU A 142 -8.70 8.38 14.22
C GLU A 142 -8.96 9.12 12.91
N ALA A 143 -7.99 9.90 12.45
CA ALA A 143 -8.12 10.69 11.22
C ALA A 143 -8.12 9.83 9.95
N ARG A 144 -7.59 8.60 10.03
CA ARG A 144 -7.60 7.61 8.95
C ARG A 144 -8.90 6.81 8.86
N SER A 145 -9.77 6.87 9.89
CA SER A 145 -10.97 6.03 10.00
C SER A 145 -10.69 4.53 9.77
N LEU A 146 -9.64 3.98 10.39
CA LEU A 146 -9.29 2.56 10.23
C LEU A 146 -10.08 1.64 11.16
N PRO A 147 -10.33 0.37 10.78
CA PRO A 147 -10.88 -0.61 11.70
C PRO A 147 -9.87 -0.94 12.81
N VAL A 148 -10.35 -1.38 13.98
CA VAL A 148 -9.49 -1.75 15.12
C VAL A 148 -8.47 -2.84 14.76
N SER A 149 -8.80 -3.73 13.81
CA SER A 149 -7.89 -4.76 13.30
C SER A 149 -6.60 -4.20 12.70
N ALA A 150 -6.59 -2.93 12.25
CA ALA A 150 -5.40 -2.29 11.71
C ALA A 150 -4.34 -1.98 12.78
N LEU A 151 -4.67 -1.99 14.08
CA LEU A 151 -3.69 -1.77 15.15
C LEU A 151 -2.58 -2.84 15.20
N ASN A 152 -2.86 -4.03 14.66
CA ASN A 152 -1.90 -5.15 14.63
C ASN A 152 -1.22 -5.28 13.26
N GLN A 153 -1.41 -4.32 12.35
CA GLN A 153 -0.85 -4.34 11.00
C GLN A 153 0.43 -3.51 10.92
N PRO A 154 1.36 -3.83 10.00
CA PRO A 154 2.60 -3.10 9.87
C PRO A 154 2.37 -1.65 9.44
N LEU A 155 3.16 -0.74 10.00
CA LEU A 155 3.28 0.64 9.53
C LEU A 155 4.43 0.69 8.51
N HIS A 156 4.16 1.22 7.33
CA HIS A 156 5.15 1.51 6.31
C HIS A 156 5.26 3.02 6.12
N GLU A 157 6.46 3.56 6.16
CA GLU A 157 6.73 4.98 5.85
C GLU A 157 7.52 5.09 4.54
N PHE A 158 7.23 6.15 3.78
CA PHE A 158 7.79 6.40 2.46
C PHE A 158 8.08 7.89 2.28
N VAL A 159 9.01 8.18 1.38
CA VAL A 159 9.16 9.52 0.78
C VAL A 159 9.00 9.42 -0.73
N THR A 160 8.32 10.39 -1.33
CA THR A 160 8.30 10.54 -2.79
C THR A 160 9.71 10.91 -3.28
N ALA A 161 10.27 10.10 -4.17
CA ALA A 161 11.58 10.35 -4.79
C ALA A 161 11.46 11.05 -6.14
N THR A 162 10.30 10.93 -6.78
CA THR A 162 9.92 11.64 -8.01
C THR A 162 8.53 12.22 -7.86
N THR A 163 8.09 13.00 -8.85
CA THR A 163 6.67 13.40 -8.93
C THR A 163 5.78 12.17 -9.08
N ILE A 164 4.72 12.07 -8.27
CA ILE A 164 3.71 11.00 -8.36
C ILE A 164 2.33 11.63 -8.39
N ARG A 165 1.47 11.11 -9.28
CA ARG A 165 0.10 11.57 -9.40
C ARG A 165 -0.82 10.82 -8.44
N PHE A 166 -1.53 11.55 -7.60
CA PHE A 166 -2.49 11.02 -6.63
C PHE A 166 -3.87 11.66 -6.81
N GLU A 167 -4.91 10.89 -6.54
CA GLU A 167 -6.21 11.43 -6.17
C GLU A 167 -6.24 11.57 -4.65
N VAL A 168 -6.51 12.77 -4.18
CA VAL A 168 -6.55 13.13 -2.77
C VAL A 168 -8.00 13.40 -2.38
N GLN A 169 -8.43 12.81 -1.27
CA GLN A 169 -9.76 13.03 -0.71
C GLN A 169 -9.71 13.09 0.81
N ARG A 170 -10.63 13.84 1.41
CA ARG A 170 -10.83 13.82 2.85
C ARG A 170 -11.50 12.51 3.26
N VAL A 171 -10.95 11.86 4.28
CA VAL A 171 -11.50 10.61 4.80
C VAL A 171 -12.79 10.86 5.56
N ALA A 172 -13.84 10.14 5.18
CA ALA A 172 -15.13 10.19 5.87
C ALA A 172 -15.08 9.49 7.24
N PRO A 173 -15.98 9.85 8.18
CA PRO A 173 -16.15 9.10 9.42
C PRO A 173 -16.56 7.65 9.13
N TRP A 174 -15.86 6.69 9.73
CA TRP A 174 -16.16 5.26 9.60
C TRP A 174 -15.60 4.46 10.78
N PHE A 175 -16.04 3.21 10.97
CA PHE A 175 -15.63 2.33 12.09
C PHE A 175 -15.69 2.98 13.48
N GLY A 176 -16.65 3.88 13.71
CA GLY A 176 -16.79 4.62 14.97
C GLY A 176 -15.72 5.70 15.18
N ARG A 177 -15.00 6.10 14.12
CA ARG A 177 -13.94 7.11 14.13
C ARG A 177 -14.35 8.34 13.34
N PRO A 178 -13.83 9.53 13.72
CA PRO A 178 -14.21 10.79 13.10
C PRO A 178 -13.66 10.97 11.68
N GLY A 179 -12.55 10.32 11.32
CA GLY A 179 -11.87 10.57 10.06
C GLY A 179 -11.34 11.99 9.97
N GLY A 180 -11.36 12.55 8.75
CA GLY A 180 -11.01 13.94 8.49
C GLY A 180 -9.56 14.17 8.06
N GLY A 181 -8.71 13.14 8.05
CA GLY A 181 -7.39 13.19 7.41
C GLY A 181 -7.48 13.16 5.88
N LEU A 182 -6.34 13.31 5.21
CA LEU A 182 -6.26 13.13 3.76
C LEU A 182 -5.83 11.71 3.40
N ARG A 183 -6.46 11.14 2.39
CA ARG A 183 -6.05 9.88 1.76
C ARG A 183 -5.60 10.14 0.34
N PHE A 184 -4.42 9.64 0.01
CA PHE A 184 -3.75 9.74 -1.27
C PHE A 184 -3.88 8.39 -1.97
N SER A 185 -4.62 8.35 -3.07
CA SER A 185 -4.84 7.17 -3.89
C SER A 185 -3.95 7.22 -5.13
N VAL A 186 -3.13 6.19 -5.34
CA VAL A 186 -2.37 6.05 -6.59
C VAL A 186 -3.38 5.91 -7.72
N ILE A 187 -3.35 6.79 -8.74
CA ILE A 187 -4.37 6.75 -9.81
C ILE A 187 -3.95 5.95 -11.04
N GLU A 188 -2.65 5.68 -11.18
CA GLU A 188 -2.09 5.00 -12.36
C GLU A 188 -2.61 3.55 -12.43
N PRO A 189 -3.37 3.15 -13.46
CA PRO A 189 -3.95 1.81 -13.55
C PRO A 189 -2.87 0.73 -13.57
N GLY A 190 -3.11 -0.38 -12.88
CA GLY A 190 -2.16 -1.50 -12.83
C GLY A 190 -0.96 -1.27 -11.92
N VAL A 191 -0.88 -0.14 -11.21
CA VAL A 191 0.26 0.25 -10.37
C VAL A 191 -0.15 0.33 -8.91
N GLY A 192 0.51 -0.46 -8.07
CA GLY A 192 0.41 -0.43 -6.60
C GLY A 192 1.60 0.28 -5.94
N ILE A 193 1.58 0.38 -4.61
CA ILE A 193 2.67 1.01 -3.85
C ILE A 193 3.99 0.23 -4.03
N ARG A 194 3.93 -1.11 -4.12
CA ARG A 194 5.13 -1.92 -4.39
C ARG A 194 5.78 -1.54 -5.72
N ASP A 195 4.99 -1.28 -6.76
CA ASP A 195 5.52 -0.89 -8.08
C ASP A 195 6.24 0.45 -8.00
N LEU A 196 5.62 1.44 -7.33
CA LEU A 196 6.26 2.73 -7.08
C LEU A 196 7.59 2.60 -6.32
N VAL A 197 7.67 1.67 -5.36
CA VAL A 197 8.91 1.38 -4.64
C VAL A 197 9.93 0.71 -5.55
N ARG A 198 9.51 -0.30 -6.33
CA ARG A 198 10.38 -1.04 -7.26
C ARG A 198 10.97 -0.13 -8.33
N GLU A 199 10.19 0.84 -8.81
CA GLU A 199 10.59 1.84 -9.81
C GLU A 199 11.40 3.00 -9.22
N GLY A 200 11.57 3.07 -7.89
CA GLY A 200 12.28 4.16 -7.23
C GLY A 200 11.53 5.49 -7.22
N ARG A 201 10.21 5.47 -7.44
CA ARG A 201 9.32 6.65 -7.33
C ARG A 201 8.93 6.91 -5.87
N LEU A 202 8.76 5.84 -5.09
CA LEU A 202 8.68 5.88 -3.62
C LEU A 202 9.93 5.24 -3.02
N THR A 203 10.50 5.86 -1.99
CA THR A 203 11.57 5.25 -1.20
C THR A 203 11.01 4.83 0.15
N ARG A 204 11.19 3.56 0.52
CA ARG A 204 10.83 3.06 1.86
C ARG A 204 11.76 3.68 2.89
N LEU A 205 11.20 4.09 4.03
CA LEU A 205 11.94 4.67 5.14
C LEU A 205 11.93 3.75 6.36
N THR A 206 13.01 3.80 7.13
CA THR A 206 13.10 3.23 8.47
C THR A 206 13.69 4.28 9.41
N THR A 207 13.37 4.19 10.70
CA THR A 207 14.06 5.01 11.70
C THR A 207 15.29 4.28 12.25
N PRO A 208 16.28 4.97 12.84
CA PRO A 208 17.48 4.32 13.40
C PRO A 208 17.16 3.26 14.47
N THR A 209 16.03 3.38 15.16
CA THR A 209 15.55 2.40 16.15
C THR A 209 15.04 1.11 15.48
N ASP A 210 14.63 1.19 14.22
CA ASP A 210 14.14 0.05 13.42
C ASP A 210 15.26 -0.64 12.63
N ALA A 211 16.48 -0.08 12.62
CA ALA A 211 17.62 -0.69 11.94
C ALA A 211 18.09 -1.92 12.74
N PRO A 212 18.28 -3.10 12.09
CA PRO A 212 18.84 -4.24 12.80
C PRO A 212 20.23 -3.89 13.32
N SER A 213 20.46 -4.12 14.62
CA SER A 213 21.79 -4.00 15.23
C SER A 213 22.77 -4.85 14.42
N THR A 214 23.78 -4.20 13.83
CA THR A 214 24.91 -4.84 13.14
C THR A 214 25.74 -5.70 14.06
#